data_AF-A0A5C7IJJ0-F1
#
_entry.id   AF-A0A5C7IJJ0-F1
#
_cell.length_a   1.000
_cell.length_b   1.000
_cell.length_c   1.000
_cell.angle_alpha   90.00
_cell.angle_beta   90.00
_cell.angle_gamma   90.00
#
_symmetry.space_group_name_H-M   'P 1'
#
loop_
_entity.id
_entity.type
_entity.pdbx_description
1 polymer ?
#
loop_
_entity_poly.entity_id
_entity_poly.type
_entity_poly.pdbx_seq_one_letter_code
_entity_poly.pdbx_strand_id
1 'polypeptide(L)'
;MMAINKRILLLLCFLCCCFFISPSYPVSDTLEQSQQLEDGQHLVSADETFKLGFFSPGTSKYRYLGIWYNIPGFGQQEGGVGCQQKHSNFRKIWSPYDR
;
A
#
# COMPACT_ATOMS: atom_id res chain seq x y z
N MET A 1 30.72 -32.28 11.88
CA MET A 1 29.50 -31.93 12.65
C MET A 1 29.39 -30.44 13.01
N MET A 2 30.48 -29.68 13.15
CA MET A 2 30.42 -28.24 13.52
C MET A 2 30.15 -27.26 12.35
N ALA A 3 30.33 -27.69 11.10
CA ALA A 3 30.17 -26.83 9.92
C ALA A 3 28.70 -26.58 9.51
N ILE A 4 27.79 -27.52 9.82
CA ILE A 4 26.38 -27.45 9.45
C ILE A 4 25.68 -26.33 10.25
N ASN A 5 26.00 -26.22 11.54
CA ASN A 5 25.39 -25.27 12.47
C ASN A 5 25.76 -23.82 12.12
N LYS A 6 27.01 -23.59 11.71
CA LYS A 6 27.48 -22.28 11.25
C LYS A 6 26.81 -21.86 9.93
N ARG A 7 26.62 -22.80 9.00
CA ARG A 7 25.89 -22.54 7.74
C ARG A 7 24.41 -22.26 7.99
N ILE A 8 23.76 -23.01 8.89
CA ILE A 8 22.37 -22.76 9.31
C ILE A 8 22.24 -21.39 9.99
N LEU A 9 23.18 -21.03 10.88
CA LEU A 9 23.18 -19.72 11.54
C LEU A 9 23.34 -18.58 10.52
N LEU A 10 24.20 -18.73 9.52
CA LEU A 10 24.36 -17.74 8.44
C LEU A 10 23.08 -17.61 7.59
N LEU A 11 22.42 -18.72 7.26
CA LEU A 11 21.16 -18.70 6.52
C LEU A 11 20.02 -18.04 7.31
N LEU A 12 19.91 -18.32 8.61
CA LEU A 12 18.93 -17.68 9.49
C LEU A 12 19.20 -16.19 9.63
N CYS A 13 20.46 -15.78 9.76
CA CYS A 13 20.86 -14.37 9.81
C CYS A 13 20.48 -13.64 8.52
N PHE A 14 20.77 -14.25 7.36
CA PHE A 14 20.41 -13.69 6.06
C PHE A 14 18.90 -13.51 5.88
N LEU A 15 18.10 -14.54 6.20
CA LEU A 15 16.64 -14.49 6.13
C LEU A 15 16.05 -13.42 7.06
N CYS A 16 16.61 -13.31 8.26
CA CYS A 16 16.26 -12.28 9.25
C CYS A 16 16.52 -10.88 8.69
N CYS A 17 17.72 -10.61 8.19
CA CYS A 17 18.07 -9.32 7.58
C CYS A 17 17.13 -8.95 6.42
N CYS A 18 16.80 -9.89 5.54
CA CYS A 18 15.88 -9.62 4.41
C CYS A 18 14.48 -9.20 4.87
N PHE A 19 13.99 -9.70 6.01
CA PHE A 19 12.67 -9.35 6.54
C PHE A 19 12.66 -7.97 7.21
N PHE A 20 13.77 -7.60 7.87
CA PHE A 20 13.93 -6.31 8.53
C PHE A 20 14.26 -5.16 7.56
N ILE A 21 14.73 -5.45 6.34
CA ILE A 21 14.93 -4.46 5.28
C ILE A 21 13.65 -4.34 4.44
N SER A 22 12.50 -4.18 5.10
CA SER A 22 11.30 -3.76 4.37
C SER A 22 11.56 -2.34 3.86
N PRO A 23 11.46 -2.07 2.55
CA PRO A 23 11.63 -0.71 2.06
C PRO A 23 10.51 0.16 2.64
N SER A 24 10.83 0.99 3.63
CA SER A 24 9.94 2.04 4.10
C SER A 24 10.06 3.22 3.15
N TYR A 25 9.09 3.38 2.25
CA TYR A 25 9.04 4.57 1.41
C TYR A 25 8.57 5.75 2.27
N PRO A 26 9.27 6.91 2.21
CA PRO A 26 8.79 8.09 2.91
C PRO A 26 7.41 8.46 2.39
N VAL A 27 6.46 8.62 3.30
CA VAL A 27 5.14 9.18 2.98
C VAL A 27 5.36 10.64 2.61
N SER A 28 5.31 10.93 1.32
CA SER A 28 5.41 12.28 0.77
C SER A 28 4.04 12.74 0.31
N ASP A 29 3.78 14.03 0.43
CA ASP A 29 2.62 14.70 -0.14
C ASP A 29 2.90 15.27 -1.54
N THR A 30 4.18 15.31 -1.92
CA THR A 30 4.65 15.93 -3.17
C THR A 30 5.38 14.90 -4.05
N LEU A 31 5.09 14.94 -5.35
CA LEU A 31 5.84 14.22 -6.39
C LEU A 31 6.67 15.24 -7.18
N GLU A 32 8.00 15.16 -7.08
CA GLU A 32 8.86 16.09 -7.80
C GLU A 32 8.90 15.77 -9.31
N GLN A 33 9.19 16.79 -10.12
CA GLN A 33 9.38 16.59 -11.55
C GLN A 33 10.58 15.66 -11.76
N SER A 34 10.39 14.59 -12.56
CA SER A 34 11.31 13.46 -12.77
C SER A 34 11.25 12.32 -11.74
N GLN A 35 10.55 12.50 -10.62
CA GLN A 35 10.29 11.42 -9.69
C GLN A 35 9.14 10.54 -10.22
N GLN A 36 9.34 9.23 -10.19
CA GLN A 36 8.31 8.27 -10.58
C GLN A 36 7.62 7.73 -9.32
N LEU A 37 6.29 7.63 -9.37
CA LEU A 37 5.54 6.88 -8.37
C LEU A 37 5.57 5.40 -8.77
N GLU A 38 6.18 4.57 -7.93
CA GLU A 38 6.22 3.14 -8.18
C GLU A 38 4.96 2.44 -7.65
N ASP A 39 4.79 1.23 -8.13
CA ASP A 39 3.67 0.40 -7.76
C ASP A 39 3.81 -0.12 -6.31
N GLY A 40 2.80 0.15 -5.48
CA GLY A 40 2.85 -0.05 -4.03
C GLY A 40 3.24 1.20 -3.23
N GLN A 41 3.75 2.24 -3.90
CA GLN A 41 3.92 3.55 -3.30
C GLN A 41 2.63 4.36 -3.38
N HIS A 42 2.47 5.28 -2.42
CA HIS A 42 1.35 6.19 -2.37
C HIS A 42 1.77 7.53 -1.78
N LEU A 43 1.16 8.60 -2.28
CA LEU A 43 1.29 9.93 -1.69
C LEU A 43 0.13 10.15 -0.73
N VAL A 44 0.40 10.79 0.39
CA VAL A 44 -0.61 11.19 1.36
C VAL A 44 -0.63 12.71 1.39
N SER A 45 -1.81 13.32 1.22
CA SER A 45 -1.94 14.78 1.34
C SER A 45 -1.44 15.27 2.70
N ALA A 46 -0.95 16.51 2.79
CA ALA A 46 -0.49 17.11 4.04
C ALA A 46 -1.48 16.96 5.23
N ASP A 47 -2.78 17.09 4.97
CA ASP A 47 -3.84 16.93 5.99
C ASP A 47 -4.24 15.46 6.25
N GLU A 48 -3.45 14.50 5.75
CA GLU A 48 -3.70 13.06 5.84
C GLU A 48 -5.11 12.61 5.41
N THR A 49 -5.80 13.41 4.61
CA THR A 49 -7.20 13.17 4.24
C THR A 49 -7.31 12.37 2.95
N PHE A 50 -6.33 12.49 2.05
CA PHE A 50 -6.33 11.84 0.75
C PHE A 50 -5.06 11.03 0.53
N LYS A 51 -5.22 9.91 -0.18
CA LYS A 51 -4.14 9.06 -0.66
C LYS A 51 -4.23 8.95 -2.17
N LEU A 52 -3.10 9.12 -2.86
CA LEU A 52 -2.94 8.90 -4.30
C LEU A 52 -2.02 7.68 -4.50
N GLY A 53 -2.43 6.73 -5.32
CA GLY A 53 -1.57 5.59 -5.64
C GLY A 53 -2.17 4.65 -6.68
N PHE A 54 -1.40 3.61 -7.02
CA PHE A 54 -1.85 2.56 -7.91
C PHE A 54 -2.65 1.49 -7.15
N PHE A 55 -3.73 1.00 -7.76
CA PHE A 55 -4.54 -0.08 -7.20
C PHE A 55 -5.15 -0.97 -8.29
N SER A 56 -5.52 -2.19 -7.91
CA SER A 56 -6.26 -3.13 -8.75
C SER A 56 -7.65 -3.35 -8.15
N PRO A 57 -8.75 -2.93 -8.81
CA PRO A 57 -10.08 -3.12 -8.28
C PRO A 57 -10.50 -4.59 -8.35
N GLY A 58 -10.93 -5.14 -7.21
CA GLY A 58 -11.46 -6.51 -7.11
C GLY A 58 -10.46 -7.56 -7.60
N THR A 59 -10.87 -8.38 -8.57
CA THR A 59 -10.04 -9.42 -9.21
C THR A 59 -9.46 -9.00 -10.56
N SER A 60 -9.52 -7.69 -10.88
CA SER A 60 -8.97 -7.15 -12.12
C SER A 60 -7.45 -7.39 -12.21
N LYS A 61 -6.99 -7.78 -13.40
CA LYS A 61 -5.56 -7.85 -13.73
C LYS A 61 -4.95 -6.49 -14.10
N TYR A 62 -5.81 -5.48 -14.31
CA TYR A 62 -5.39 -4.12 -14.65
C TYR A 62 -5.12 -3.28 -13.41
N ARG A 63 -4.10 -2.43 -13.51
CA ARG A 63 -3.76 -1.42 -12.51
C ARG A 63 -4.24 -0.05 -12.93
N TYR A 64 -4.76 0.68 -11.97
CA TYR A 64 -5.31 2.01 -12.13
C TYR A 64 -4.64 2.96 -11.14
N LEU A 65 -4.44 4.21 -11.56
CA LEU A 65 -4.04 5.29 -10.67
C LEU A 65 -5.31 5.98 -10.15
N GLY A 66 -5.42 6.20 -8.84
CA GLY A 66 -6.58 6.87 -8.26
C GLY A 66 -6.30 7.55 -6.93
N ILE A 67 -7.26 8.38 -6.51
CA ILE A 67 -7.26 9.12 -5.26
C ILE A 67 -8.40 8.62 -4.39
N TRP A 68 -8.15 8.37 -3.10
CA TRP A 68 -9.15 7.93 -2.14
C TRP A 68 -8.99 8.62 -0.79
N TYR A 69 -10.05 8.59 0.02
CA TYR A 69 -10.02 9.14 1.38
C TYR A 69 -9.21 8.23 2.30
N ASN A 70 -8.32 8.83 3.07
CA ASN A 70 -7.63 8.19 4.18
C ASN A 70 -8.45 8.44 5.44
N ILE A 71 -9.03 7.37 5.99
CA ILE A 71 -9.89 7.45 7.18
C ILE A 71 -8.99 7.15 8.40
N PRO A 72 -8.61 8.16 9.22
CA PRO A 72 -7.77 7.94 10.38
C PRO A 72 -8.49 7.02 11.37
N GLY A 73 -7.84 5.94 11.79
CA GLY A 73 -8.37 4.94 12.74
C GLY A 73 -8.78 3.60 12.12
N PHE A 74 -8.85 3.48 10.80
CA PHE A 74 -8.91 2.18 10.12
C PHE A 74 -7.47 1.78 9.72
N GLY A 75 -6.81 1.01 10.59
CA GLY A 75 -5.46 0.50 10.34
C GLY A 75 -5.38 -0.28 9.02
N GLN A 76 -4.21 -0.20 8.39
CA GLN A 76 -3.87 -0.86 7.12
C GLN A 76 -4.25 -2.35 7.14
N GLN A 77 -5.42 -2.70 6.60
CA GLN A 77 -5.71 -4.05 6.19
C GLN A 77 -5.31 -4.17 4.72
N GLU A 78 -4.13 -4.75 4.51
CA GLU A 78 -3.80 -5.37 3.24
C GLU A 78 -4.86 -6.43 2.94
N GLY A 79 -5.71 -6.14 1.95
CA GLY A 79 -6.70 -7.09 1.44
C GLY A 79 -8.01 -7.12 2.24
N GLY A 80 -9.05 -6.58 1.62
CA GLY A 80 -10.43 -7.02 1.86
C GLY A 80 -11.36 -6.02 2.56
N VAL A 81 -12.49 -5.79 1.89
CA VAL A 81 -13.79 -5.33 2.40
C VAL A 81 -13.84 -4.02 3.22
N GLY A 82 -14.05 -2.90 2.51
CA GLY A 82 -14.64 -1.69 3.10
C GLY A 82 -16.16 -1.83 3.25
N CYS A 83 -16.66 -1.66 4.48
CA CYS A 83 -18.07 -1.65 4.83
C CYS A 83 -18.86 -0.58 4.05
N GLN A 84 -20.02 -0.99 3.53
CA GLN A 84 -21.05 -0.12 2.99
C GLN A 84 -21.64 0.76 4.09
N GLN A 85 -21.54 2.08 3.96
CA GLN A 85 -22.48 2.98 4.62
C GLN A 85 -22.80 4.18 3.73
N LYS A 86 -23.99 4.08 3.15
CA LYS A 86 -24.73 5.15 2.50
C LYS A 86 -25.05 6.21 3.55
N HIS A 87 -24.48 7.41 3.44
CA HIS A 87 -25.14 8.63 3.88
C HIS A 87 -24.77 9.81 2.99
N SER A 88 -25.79 10.62 2.75
CA SER A 88 -25.98 11.65 1.74
C SER A 88 -24.81 12.61 1.51
N ASN A 89 -24.54 12.87 0.22
CA ASN A 89 -23.80 14.01 -0.37
C ASN A 89 -22.37 13.81 -0.92
N PHE A 90 -21.81 12.60 -0.94
CA PHE A 90 -20.58 12.35 -1.71
C PHE A 90 -20.89 11.77 -3.09
N ARG A 91 -20.43 12.45 -4.15
CA ARG A 91 -20.35 11.84 -5.49
C ARG A 91 -19.44 10.62 -5.40
N LYS A 92 -20.00 9.43 -5.66
CA LYS A 92 -19.21 8.23 -5.93
C LYS A 92 -18.29 8.52 -7.12
N ILE A 93 -16.98 8.52 -6.91
CA ILE A 93 -16.02 8.67 -8.02
C ILE A 93 -15.74 7.31 -8.67
N TRP A 94 -15.96 6.19 -7.97
CA TRP A 94 -15.92 4.86 -8.57
C TRP A 94 -16.67 3.83 -7.71
N SER A 95 -17.51 2.97 -8.30
CA SER A 95 -18.12 1.82 -7.63
C SER A 95 -17.81 0.55 -8.44
N PRO A 96 -17.17 -0.47 -7.84
CA PRO A 96 -16.78 -1.70 -8.55
C PRO A 96 -17.97 -2.56 -9.03
N TYR A 97 -19.21 -2.15 -8.78
CA TYR A 97 -20.43 -2.89 -9.13
C TYR A 97 -21.34 -2.16 -10.14
N ASP A 98 -20.95 -0.98 -10.63
CA ASP A 98 -21.71 -0.30 -11.68
C ASP A 98 -21.25 -0.84 -13.05
N ARG A 99 -21.87 -1.96 -13.48
CA ARG A 99 -21.88 -2.41 -14.88
C ARG A 99 -23.04 -1.72 -15.60
#